data_AF-A0A6A7ANJ5-F1
#
_entry.id   AF-A0A6A7ANJ5-F1
#
_cell.length_a   1.000
_cell.length_b   1.000
_cell.length_c   1.000
_cell.angle_alpha   90.00
_cell.angle_beta   90.00
_cell.angle_gamma   90.00
#
_symmetry.space_group_name_H-M   'P 1'
#
loop_
_entity.id
_entity.type
_entity.pdbx_description
1 polymer ?
#
loop_
_entity_poly.entity_id
_entity_poly.type
_entity_poly.pdbx_seq_one_letter_code
_entity_poly.pdbx_strand_id
1 'polypeptide(L)'
;SKYITHGKQFLGSMCSLARTLISDLRLDRPTHPAWCPSGGPAAEFADTRTKEGSRVLVGVFILSSGLSATFKSDIMSWSTQMGDACELLWKEGEGSDVDLIAMARLARVTVNAADVARGAIDDDATGHQAIVAIPPLKLSFEQAKATLTPKQLQNSNIVAFLHIAEISILELAFHTSSASSVSALLGPSPNIELSRISNLHALLRSCTSCISLFLTIDMAYMTTPCMLIYSYSLRLIYRLSTPKVAIPGWDPQIVRDTISISSCIEQAAQKAESINAQLREHLGEDTMFAVAAELMRATAGNWRLPDETESVDMGDVEARWSAVNSESAVMPMVDFSNDFWVSTFDF
;
A
#
# COMPACT_ATOMS: atom_id res chain seq x y z
N SER A 1 -9.36 -17.19 16.80
CA SER A 1 -8.57 -18.33 16.30
C SER A 1 -7.13 -17.87 16.22
N LYS A 2 -6.23 -18.53 16.95
CA LYS A 2 -4.79 -18.23 16.94
C LYS A 2 -4.15 -19.12 15.88
N TYR A 3 -3.07 -18.63 15.28
CA TYR A 3 -2.23 -19.26 14.25
C TYR A 3 -2.71 -19.07 12.80
N ILE A 4 -1.81 -18.55 11.97
CA ILE A 4 -1.67 -18.56 10.49
C ILE A 4 -1.28 -17.15 10.00
N THR A 5 -0.01 -16.97 9.54
CA THR A 5 0.49 -15.92 8.59
C THR A 5 2.03 -15.96 8.50
N HIS A 6 2.65 -17.04 8.04
CA HIS A 6 4.10 -17.26 8.31
C HIS A 6 5.15 -16.59 7.39
N GLY A 7 4.79 -15.94 6.27
CA GLY A 7 5.73 -15.13 5.46
C GLY A 7 5.61 -13.62 5.75
N LYS A 8 4.46 -13.04 5.38
CA LYS A 8 4.11 -11.60 5.53
C LYS A 8 4.15 -11.03 6.96
N GLN A 9 4.28 -11.90 7.96
CA GLN A 9 4.59 -11.50 9.33
C GLN A 9 5.89 -10.71 9.39
N PHE A 10 6.90 -10.94 8.55
CA PHE A 10 8.18 -10.27 8.74
C PHE A 10 8.08 -8.75 8.55
N LEU A 11 7.67 -8.27 7.36
CA LEU A 11 7.56 -6.81 7.12
C LEU A 11 6.54 -6.14 8.06
N GLY A 12 5.41 -6.81 8.33
CA GLY A 12 4.41 -6.33 9.30
C GLY A 12 4.93 -6.28 10.74
N SER A 13 5.70 -7.30 11.17
CA SER A 13 6.31 -7.37 12.51
C SER A 13 7.47 -6.40 12.65
N MET A 14 8.30 -6.25 11.62
CA MET A 14 9.38 -5.27 11.59
C MET A 14 8.84 -3.84 11.62
N CYS A 15 7.77 -3.57 10.87
CA CYS A 15 7.07 -2.29 10.96
C CYS A 15 6.46 -2.09 12.35
N SER A 16 5.82 -3.11 12.92
CA SER A 16 5.26 -3.05 14.28
C SER A 16 6.33 -2.82 15.34
N LEU A 17 7.46 -3.53 15.26
CA LEU A 17 8.62 -3.33 16.12
C LEU A 17 9.16 -1.90 15.99
N ALA A 18 9.30 -1.39 14.77
CA ALA A 18 9.72 -0.02 14.53
C ALA A 18 8.75 0.98 15.19
N ARG A 19 7.44 0.77 15.07
CA ARG A 19 6.42 1.60 15.76
C ARG A 19 6.55 1.52 17.29
N THR A 20 6.78 0.33 17.86
CA THR A 20 6.98 0.16 19.29
C THR A 20 8.24 0.91 19.75
N LEU A 21 9.33 0.82 18.99
CA LEU A 21 10.57 1.57 19.28
C LEU A 21 10.36 3.09 19.24
N ILE A 22 9.55 3.61 18.30
CA ILE A 22 9.16 5.03 18.29
C ILE A 22 8.53 5.44 19.63
N SER A 23 7.62 4.62 20.16
CA SER A 23 6.92 4.91 21.41
C SER A 23 7.80 4.72 22.64
N ASP A 24 8.66 3.70 22.65
CA ASP A 24 9.63 3.43 23.72
C ASP A 24 10.67 4.56 23.82
N LEU A 25 11.14 5.06 22.67
CA LEU A 25 11.99 6.24 22.56
C LEU A 25 11.22 7.55 22.73
N ARG A 26 9.89 7.48 22.84
CA ARG A 26 8.96 8.61 23.05
C ARG A 26 9.05 9.68 21.97
N LEU A 27 9.42 9.30 20.75
CA LEU A 27 9.52 10.22 19.61
C LEU A 27 8.12 10.69 19.14
N ASP A 28 7.07 9.97 19.52
CA ASP A 28 5.65 10.30 19.28
C ASP A 28 5.04 11.22 20.36
N ARG A 29 5.78 11.58 21.42
CA ARG A 29 5.27 12.40 22.51
C ARG A 29 5.52 13.89 22.29
N PRO A 30 4.63 14.78 22.77
CA PRO A 30 4.89 16.22 22.76
C PRO A 30 6.09 16.57 23.64
N THR A 31 6.89 17.56 23.23
CA THR A 31 8.03 18.10 23.99
C THR A 31 7.60 18.68 25.34
N HIS A 32 6.39 19.25 25.38
CA HIS A 32 5.76 19.75 26.60
C HIS A 32 4.40 19.06 26.77
N PRO A 33 4.32 17.91 27.46
CA PRO A 33 3.04 17.31 27.76
C PRO A 33 2.24 18.26 28.65
N ALA A 34 1.03 18.61 28.22
CA ALA A 34 0.08 19.33 29.06
C ALA A 34 -0.11 18.53 30.36
N TRP A 35 0.15 19.15 31.51
CA TRP A 35 0.14 18.50 32.81
C TRP A 35 -1.21 17.79 33.07
N CYS A 36 -1.15 16.47 33.28
CA CYS A 36 -2.16 15.79 34.09
C CYS A 36 -1.77 15.97 35.57
N PRO A 37 -2.63 16.54 36.43
CA PRO A 37 -2.29 16.85 37.83
C PRO A 37 -1.96 15.63 38.72
N SER A 38 -2.05 14.40 38.20
CA SER A 38 -1.86 13.15 38.94
C SER A 38 -0.52 12.43 38.67
N GLY A 39 0.34 12.96 37.79
CA GLY A 39 1.67 12.39 37.51
C GLY A 39 2.74 13.02 38.41
N GLY A 40 3.58 12.20 39.04
CA GLY A 40 4.71 12.63 39.89
C GLY A 40 5.73 13.54 39.19
N PRO A 41 6.81 13.94 39.89
CA PRO A 41 7.71 14.99 39.44
C PRO A 41 8.25 14.70 38.04
N ALA A 42 8.15 15.71 37.16
CA ALA A 42 8.72 15.68 35.83
C ALA A 42 10.22 15.39 35.99
N ALA A 43 10.70 14.26 35.48
CA ALA A 43 12.13 14.18 35.25
C ALA A 43 12.48 15.35 34.30
N GLU A 44 13.59 16.03 34.55
CA GLU A 44 14.14 16.98 33.60
C GLU A 44 14.52 16.18 32.35
N PHE A 45 13.57 16.06 31.43
CA PHE A 45 13.77 15.33 30.20
C PHE A 45 14.50 16.29 29.25
N ALA A 46 15.78 16.02 29.03
CA ALA A 46 16.56 16.69 28.00
C ALA A 46 15.81 16.61 26.67
N ASP A 47 15.84 17.69 25.90
CA ASP A 47 15.18 17.87 24.61
C ASP A 47 15.61 16.74 23.64
N THR A 48 14.91 15.61 23.65
CA THR A 48 15.28 14.40 22.88
C THR A 48 14.93 14.51 21.41
N ARG A 49 14.39 15.65 20.96
CA ARG A 49 13.96 15.82 19.58
C ARG A 49 15.11 16.23 18.68
N THR A 50 15.96 15.26 18.38
CA THR A 50 17.03 15.40 17.40
C THR A 50 16.47 15.38 15.97
N LYS A 51 17.26 15.88 15.01
CA LYS A 51 16.96 15.73 13.58
C LYS A 51 16.82 14.26 13.20
N GLU A 52 17.70 13.39 13.72
CA GLU A 52 17.61 11.95 13.48
C GLU A 52 16.32 11.35 14.06
N GLY A 53 15.92 11.73 15.27
CA GLY A 53 14.64 11.30 15.85
C GLY A 53 13.45 11.71 14.98
N SER A 54 13.51 12.91 14.37
CA SER A 54 12.48 13.39 13.46
C SER A 54 12.48 12.63 12.12
N ARG A 55 13.65 12.33 11.55
CA ARG A 55 13.77 11.49 10.35
C ARG A 55 13.24 10.09 10.59
N VAL A 56 13.58 9.49 11.73
CA VAL A 56 13.13 8.15 12.12
C VAL A 56 11.61 8.12 12.32
N LEU A 57 11.04 9.09 13.04
CA LEU A 57 9.58 9.20 13.22
C LEU A 57 8.84 9.29 11.87
N VAL A 58 9.29 10.19 10.99
CA VAL A 58 8.66 10.39 9.68
C VAL A 58 8.88 9.19 8.76
N GLY A 59 10.07 8.59 8.77
CA GLY A 59 10.41 7.41 8.00
C GLY A 59 9.57 6.18 8.38
N VAL A 60 9.39 5.92 9.67
CA VAL A 60 8.54 4.82 10.16
C VAL A 60 7.07 5.04 9.77
N PHE A 61 6.57 6.28 9.86
CA PHE A 61 5.24 6.61 9.36
C PHE A 61 5.08 6.29 7.87
N ILE A 62 6.00 6.76 7.04
CA ILE A 62 6.01 6.52 5.58
C ILE A 62 5.99 5.02 5.28
N LEU A 63 6.88 4.24 5.92
CA LEU A 63 6.94 2.79 5.75
C LEU A 63 5.63 2.11 6.16
N SER A 64 5.06 2.50 7.31
CA SER A 64 3.78 1.95 7.78
C SER A 64 2.64 2.24 6.81
N SER A 65 2.62 3.42 6.20
CA SER A 65 1.56 3.81 5.25
C SER A 65 1.60 2.95 3.98
N GLY A 66 2.79 2.73 3.40
CA GLY A 66 2.93 1.93 2.18
C GLY A 66 2.65 0.44 2.42
N LEU A 67 3.10 -0.08 3.57
CA LEU A 67 2.79 -1.46 3.98
C LEU A 67 1.31 -1.65 4.26
N SER A 68 0.66 -0.71 4.95
CA SER A 68 -0.78 -0.78 5.23
C SER A 68 -1.62 -0.73 3.95
N ALA A 69 -1.30 0.14 3.00
CA ALA A 69 -2.00 0.18 1.70
C ALA A 69 -1.93 -1.16 0.96
N THR A 70 -0.78 -1.84 1.06
CA THR A 70 -0.55 -3.10 0.34
C THR A 70 -1.11 -4.31 1.10
N PHE A 71 -0.90 -4.40 2.41
CA PHE A 71 -1.15 -5.60 3.21
C PHE A 71 -2.25 -5.45 4.26
N LYS A 72 -2.95 -4.31 4.32
CA LYS A 72 -3.96 -3.99 5.35
C LYS A 72 -3.43 -4.08 6.79
N SER A 73 -2.10 -3.98 6.98
CA SER A 73 -1.47 -3.93 8.30
C SER A 73 -1.90 -2.69 9.08
N ASP A 74 -1.74 -2.74 10.41
CA ASP A 74 -1.91 -1.58 11.27
C ASP A 74 -1.12 -0.37 10.76
N ILE A 75 -1.83 0.74 10.62
CA ILE A 75 -1.26 1.99 10.15
C ILE A 75 -0.90 2.89 11.33
N MET A 76 0.25 3.57 11.25
CA MET A 76 0.54 4.65 12.19
C MET A 76 -0.27 5.88 11.80
N SER A 77 -1.16 6.35 12.67
CA SER A 77 -1.94 7.57 12.40
C SER A 77 -1.03 8.80 12.37
N TRP A 78 -1.39 9.77 11.53
CA TRP A 78 -0.70 11.05 11.50
C TRP A 78 -0.91 11.81 12.81
N SER A 79 0.18 12.20 13.47
CA SER A 79 0.14 12.98 14.72
C SER A 79 0.62 14.42 14.52
N THR A 80 0.31 15.31 15.46
CA THR A 80 0.84 16.68 15.47
C THR A 80 2.36 16.67 15.54
N GLN A 81 2.93 15.70 16.27
CA GLN A 81 4.37 15.50 16.36
C GLN A 81 4.97 15.23 14.97
N MET A 82 4.35 14.43 14.11
CA MET A 82 4.90 14.24 12.75
C MET A 82 4.95 15.55 11.95
N GLY A 83 3.96 16.43 12.14
CA GLY A 83 3.96 17.79 11.57
C GLY A 83 5.15 18.60 12.07
N ASP A 84 5.36 18.65 13.38
CA ASP A 84 6.50 19.36 13.99
C ASP A 84 7.85 18.79 13.52
N ALA A 85 7.95 17.47 13.35
CA ALA A 85 9.15 16.81 12.82
C ALA A 85 9.42 17.25 11.39
N CYS A 86 8.40 17.31 10.53
CA CYS A 86 8.54 17.78 9.16
C CYS A 86 8.97 19.25 9.12
N GLU A 87 8.42 20.11 9.98
CA GLU A 87 8.80 21.52 10.08
C GLU A 87 10.24 21.71 10.56
N LEU A 88 10.67 20.92 11.55
CA LEU A 88 12.06 20.92 12.01
C LEU A 88 13.02 20.52 10.88
N LEU A 89 12.72 19.42 10.18
CA LEU A 89 13.51 18.94 9.05
C LEU A 89 13.49 19.91 7.87
N TRP A 90 12.39 20.62 7.65
CA TRP A 90 12.32 21.64 6.61
C TRP A 90 13.26 22.83 6.89
N LYS A 91 13.35 23.26 8.15
CA LYS A 91 14.15 24.43 8.57
C LYS A 91 15.64 24.12 8.72
N GLU A 92 15.97 22.94 9.25
CA GLU A 92 17.32 22.60 9.70
C GLU A 92 17.91 21.36 9.00
N GLY A 93 17.15 20.78 8.07
CA GLY A 93 17.51 19.54 7.39
C GLY A 93 18.44 19.72 6.20
N GLU A 94 18.86 18.58 5.69
CA GLU A 94 19.73 18.43 4.54
C GLU A 94 18.91 18.20 3.26
N GLY A 95 19.56 18.22 2.09
CA GLY A 95 18.87 18.09 0.81
C GLY A 95 18.02 16.81 0.68
N SER A 96 18.37 15.72 1.35
CA SER A 96 17.59 14.47 1.37
C SER A 96 16.30 14.54 2.19
N ASP A 97 16.22 15.45 3.16
CA ASP A 97 15.06 15.60 4.04
C ASP A 97 13.84 16.15 3.28
N VAL A 98 14.09 16.89 2.20
CA VAL A 98 13.04 17.43 1.32
C VAL A 98 12.26 16.31 0.64
N ASP A 99 12.93 15.22 0.25
CA ASP A 99 12.30 14.03 -0.33
C ASP A 99 11.53 13.24 0.73
N LEU A 100 12.09 13.12 1.93
CA LEU A 100 11.42 12.48 3.06
C LEU A 100 10.11 13.20 3.42
N ILE A 101 10.13 14.53 3.51
CA ILE A 101 8.95 15.35 3.79
C ILE A 101 7.91 15.22 2.67
N ALA A 102 8.34 15.20 1.41
CA ALA A 102 7.46 15.00 0.26
C ALA A 102 6.75 13.63 0.33
N MET A 103 7.51 12.56 0.60
CA MET A 103 6.92 11.22 0.82
C MET A 103 5.96 11.20 2.01
N ALA A 104 6.28 11.88 3.11
CA ALA A 104 5.42 11.97 4.28
C ALA A 104 4.06 12.62 3.97
N ARG A 105 4.06 13.69 3.17
CA ARG A 105 2.82 14.36 2.75
C ARG A 105 1.95 13.45 1.88
N LEU A 106 2.54 12.69 0.96
CA LEU A 106 1.83 11.71 0.13
C LEU A 106 1.33 10.50 0.96
N ALA A 107 2.15 10.00 1.88
CA ALA A 107 1.79 8.97 2.85
C ALA A 107 0.60 9.40 3.72
N ARG A 108 0.54 10.67 4.14
CA ARG A 108 -0.61 11.21 4.88
C ARG A 108 -1.91 11.17 4.07
N VAL A 109 -1.86 11.50 2.78
CA VAL A 109 -3.02 11.38 1.89
C VAL A 109 -3.47 9.92 1.79
N THR A 110 -2.51 8.99 1.69
CA THR A 110 -2.76 7.54 1.67
C THR A 110 -3.45 7.07 2.95
N VAL A 111 -2.97 7.49 4.12
CA VAL A 111 -3.56 7.17 5.43
C VAL A 111 -4.99 7.70 5.54
N ASN A 112 -5.23 8.95 5.12
CA ASN A 112 -6.57 9.52 5.13
C ASN A 112 -7.55 8.72 4.24
N ALA A 113 -7.10 8.25 3.08
CA ALA A 113 -7.91 7.39 2.22
C ALA A 113 -8.18 6.02 2.88
N ALA A 114 -7.16 5.42 3.52
CA ALA A 114 -7.31 4.17 4.25
C ALA A 114 -8.28 4.29 5.44
N ASP A 115 -8.26 5.41 6.16
CA ASP A 115 -9.19 5.69 7.26
C ASP A 115 -10.65 5.74 6.78
N VAL A 116 -10.89 6.37 5.61
CA VAL A 116 -12.21 6.38 4.96
C VAL A 116 -12.62 4.97 4.54
N ALA A 117 -11.70 4.19 3.95
CA ALA A 117 -11.98 2.82 3.54
C ALA A 117 -12.34 1.92 4.72
N ARG A 118 -11.63 2.04 5.86
CA ARG A 118 -11.93 1.31 7.09
C ARG A 118 -13.29 1.68 7.66
N GLY A 119 -13.60 2.98 7.74
CA GLY A 119 -14.93 3.44 8.16
C GLY A 119 -16.05 2.86 7.31
N ALA A 120 -15.87 2.83 5.98
CA ALA A 120 -16.82 2.27 5.04
C ALA A 120 -17.01 0.75 5.15
N ILE A 121 -16.05 0.01 5.72
CA ILE A 121 -16.16 -1.42 6.01
C ILE A 121 -16.90 -1.63 7.34
N ASP A 122 -16.59 -0.83 8.35
CA ASP A 122 -17.15 -0.97 9.70
C ASP A 122 -18.62 -0.55 9.78
N ASP A 123 -19.07 0.39 8.94
CA ASP A 123 -20.45 0.87 8.88
C ASP A 123 -20.96 0.95 7.45
N ASP A 124 -21.89 0.06 7.08
CA ASP A 124 -22.51 0.03 5.75
C ASP A 124 -23.27 1.34 5.43
N ALA A 125 -23.75 2.08 6.43
CA ALA A 125 -24.34 3.40 6.22
C ALA A 125 -23.31 4.44 5.71
N THR A 126 -22.03 4.25 6.03
CA THR A 126 -20.93 5.13 5.60
C THR A 126 -20.32 4.74 4.26
N GLY A 127 -20.72 3.63 3.63
CA GLY A 127 -20.24 3.26 2.30
C GLY A 127 -20.50 4.35 1.24
N HIS A 128 -21.64 5.06 1.32
CA HIS A 128 -21.90 6.22 0.46
C HIS A 128 -20.93 7.40 0.70
N GLN A 129 -20.37 7.51 1.91
CA GLN A 129 -19.44 8.58 2.28
C GLN A 129 -18.06 8.37 1.67
N ALA A 130 -17.68 7.14 1.32
CA ALA A 130 -16.38 6.85 0.70
C ALA A 130 -16.21 7.54 -0.67
N ILE A 131 -17.23 7.48 -1.54
CA ILE A 131 -17.21 8.16 -2.83
C ILE A 131 -17.23 9.69 -2.66
N VAL A 132 -17.99 10.18 -1.69
CA VAL A 132 -18.07 11.63 -1.38
C VAL A 132 -16.74 12.16 -0.83
N ALA A 133 -15.91 11.30 -0.22
CA ALA A 133 -14.57 11.67 0.24
C ALA A 133 -13.53 11.75 -0.88
N ILE A 134 -13.78 11.20 -2.08
CA ILE A 134 -12.82 11.22 -3.19
C ILE A 134 -12.44 12.65 -3.60
N PRO A 135 -13.37 13.59 -3.88
CA PRO A 135 -13.00 14.95 -4.30
C PRO A 135 -12.10 15.72 -3.30
N PRO A 136 -12.40 15.80 -1.99
CA PRO A 136 -11.50 16.49 -1.06
C PRO A 136 -10.14 15.79 -0.91
N LEU A 137 -10.09 14.45 -0.99
CA LEU A 137 -8.82 13.72 -0.98
C LEU A 137 -7.99 13.99 -2.24
N LYS A 138 -8.62 14.04 -3.43
CA LYS A 138 -7.94 14.46 -4.68
C LYS A 138 -7.41 15.89 -4.58
N LEU A 139 -8.15 16.81 -3.98
CA LEU A 139 -7.66 18.17 -3.75
C LEU A 139 -6.42 18.16 -2.84
N SER A 140 -6.45 17.39 -1.74
CA SER A 140 -5.29 17.25 -0.87
C SER A 140 -4.09 16.60 -1.57
N PHE A 141 -4.33 15.63 -2.45
CA PHE A 141 -3.31 15.01 -3.28
C PHE A 141 -2.67 16.01 -4.25
N GLU A 142 -3.48 16.77 -4.99
CA GLU A 142 -2.97 17.77 -5.93
C GLU A 142 -2.21 18.89 -5.22
N GLN A 143 -2.64 19.29 -4.02
CA GLN A 143 -1.89 20.22 -3.17
C GLN A 143 -0.53 19.65 -2.78
N ALA A 144 -0.46 18.38 -2.36
CA ALA A 144 0.82 17.75 -2.03
C ALA A 144 1.73 17.65 -3.25
N LYS A 145 1.19 17.23 -4.40
CA LYS A 145 1.89 17.11 -5.68
C LYS A 145 2.40 18.44 -6.20
N ALA A 146 1.64 19.52 -6.04
CA ALA A 146 2.05 20.87 -6.44
C ALA A 146 3.26 21.41 -5.65
N THR A 147 3.59 20.83 -4.50
CA THR A 147 4.80 21.19 -3.73
C THR A 147 6.07 20.49 -4.22
N LEU A 148 5.96 19.54 -5.15
CA LEU A 148 7.10 18.75 -5.64
C LEU A 148 7.89 19.52 -6.69
N THR A 149 9.22 19.44 -6.59
CA THR A 149 10.12 20.00 -7.61
C THR A 149 10.27 19.07 -8.82
N PRO A 150 10.68 19.57 -10.00
CA PRO A 150 10.95 18.72 -11.15
C PRO A 150 11.97 17.61 -10.89
N LYS A 151 12.96 17.86 -10.02
CA LYS A 151 13.95 16.87 -9.60
C LYS A 151 13.30 15.74 -8.78
N GLN A 152 12.37 16.09 -7.89
CA GLN A 152 11.64 15.10 -7.08
C GLN A 152 10.74 14.21 -7.93
N LEU A 153 10.15 14.75 -9.00
CA LEU A 153 9.36 13.97 -9.94
C LEU A 153 10.19 12.95 -10.75
N GLN A 154 11.53 13.03 -10.70
CA GLN A 154 12.43 12.03 -11.27
C GLN A 154 12.86 10.96 -10.24
N ASN A 155 12.57 11.16 -8.95
CA ASN A 155 12.89 10.20 -7.90
C ASN A 155 11.84 9.08 -7.87
N SER A 156 12.26 7.83 -8.13
CA SER A 156 11.38 6.66 -8.20
C SER A 156 10.55 6.44 -6.94
N ASN A 157 11.09 6.77 -5.76
CA ASN A 157 10.34 6.68 -4.49
C ASN A 157 9.18 7.66 -4.46
N ILE A 158 9.42 8.91 -4.84
CA ILE A 158 8.39 9.95 -4.88
C ILE A 158 7.30 9.57 -5.87
N VAL A 159 7.68 9.06 -7.05
CA VAL A 159 6.73 8.59 -8.06
C VAL A 159 5.93 7.38 -7.54
N ALA A 160 6.56 6.44 -6.84
CA ALA A 160 5.85 5.32 -6.21
C ALA A 160 4.82 5.81 -5.18
N PHE A 161 5.18 6.77 -4.31
CA PHE A 161 4.25 7.35 -3.34
C PHE A 161 3.14 8.18 -3.98
N LEU A 162 3.39 8.85 -5.12
CA LEU A 162 2.34 9.49 -5.90
C LEU A 162 1.31 8.47 -6.39
N HIS A 163 1.77 7.32 -6.91
CA HIS A 163 0.88 6.24 -7.32
C HIS A 163 0.16 5.60 -6.14
N ILE A 164 0.84 5.32 -5.03
CA ILE A 164 0.21 4.77 -3.81
C ILE A 164 -0.94 5.68 -3.35
N ALA A 165 -0.71 6.98 -3.26
CA ALA A 165 -1.72 7.94 -2.80
C ALA A 165 -2.89 8.04 -3.80
N GLU A 166 -2.61 8.18 -5.10
CA GLU A 166 -3.65 8.27 -6.13
C GLU A 166 -4.51 7.00 -6.18
N ILE A 167 -3.87 5.83 -6.21
CA ILE A 167 -4.55 4.53 -6.24
C ILE A 167 -5.40 4.34 -4.99
N SER A 168 -4.89 4.67 -3.80
CA SER A 168 -5.65 4.53 -2.54
C SER A 168 -6.89 5.43 -2.49
N ILE A 169 -6.83 6.62 -3.09
CA ILE A 169 -8.02 7.48 -3.23
C ILE A 169 -9.02 6.87 -4.20
N LEU A 170 -8.55 6.40 -5.35
CA LEU A 170 -9.41 5.85 -6.40
C LEU A 170 -10.02 4.50 -6.00
N GLU A 171 -9.34 3.71 -5.16
CA GLU A 171 -9.84 2.47 -4.58
C GLU A 171 -11.14 2.67 -3.78
N LEU A 172 -11.36 3.86 -3.21
CA LEU A 172 -12.62 4.20 -2.54
C LEU A 172 -13.86 4.02 -3.43
N ALA A 173 -13.70 4.03 -4.75
CA ALA A 173 -14.78 3.76 -5.70
C ALA A 173 -15.32 2.32 -5.63
N PHE A 174 -14.59 1.37 -5.01
CA PHE A 174 -15.12 0.04 -4.72
C PHE A 174 -16.12 0.02 -3.56
N HIS A 175 -16.04 1.01 -2.66
CA HIS A 175 -16.88 1.08 -1.48
C HIS A 175 -18.18 1.80 -1.85
N THR A 176 -19.14 1.04 -2.35
CA THR A 176 -20.54 1.47 -2.47
C THR A 176 -21.40 0.63 -1.55
N SER A 177 -22.14 1.28 -0.65
CA SER A 177 -23.15 0.58 0.13
C SER A 177 -24.27 0.11 -0.78
N SER A 178 -24.60 -1.16 -0.67
CA SER A 178 -25.74 -1.78 -1.35
C SER A 178 -27.05 -1.60 -0.57
N ALA A 179 -27.04 -1.05 0.66
CA ALA A 179 -28.16 -1.30 1.57
C ALA A 179 -28.50 -0.19 2.58
N SER A 180 -28.62 1.06 2.12
CA SER A 180 -29.59 1.94 2.79
C SER A 180 -30.98 1.67 2.23
N SER A 181 -31.92 1.26 3.11
CA SER A 181 -33.34 1.06 2.80
C SER A 181 -34.02 2.28 2.15
N VAL A 182 -33.41 3.47 2.27
CA VAL A 182 -33.84 4.72 1.61
C VAL A 182 -33.23 4.86 0.21
N SER A 183 -31.98 4.43 0.00
CA SER A 183 -31.32 4.42 -1.33
C SER A 183 -31.91 3.33 -2.23
N ALA A 184 -32.39 2.22 -1.66
CA ALA A 184 -33.12 1.18 -2.39
C ALA A 184 -34.46 1.68 -2.99
N LEU A 185 -35.06 2.74 -2.42
CA LEU A 185 -36.32 3.33 -2.90
C LEU A 185 -36.14 4.42 -3.96
N LEU A 186 -34.97 5.09 -4.00
CA LEU A 186 -34.70 6.21 -4.90
C LEU A 186 -33.59 5.93 -5.93
N GLY A 187 -32.89 4.80 -5.79
CA GLY A 187 -31.69 4.48 -6.55
C GLY A 187 -30.49 5.37 -6.16
N PRO A 188 -29.26 4.94 -6.44
CA PRO A 188 -28.12 5.84 -6.39
C PRO A 188 -28.35 7.01 -7.36
N SER A 189 -27.96 8.23 -6.97
CA SER A 189 -28.00 9.36 -7.89
C SER A 189 -27.15 9.02 -9.13
N PRO A 190 -27.66 9.21 -10.37
CA PRO A 190 -26.93 8.86 -11.59
C PRO A 190 -25.57 9.56 -11.70
N ASN A 191 -25.44 10.74 -11.07
CA ASN A 191 -24.18 11.47 -11.01
C ASN A 191 -23.13 10.76 -10.13
N ILE A 192 -23.54 10.09 -9.06
CA ILE A 192 -22.65 9.33 -8.17
C ILE A 192 -22.15 8.07 -8.87
N GLU A 193 -23.03 7.37 -9.59
CA GLU A 193 -22.65 6.19 -10.37
C GLU A 193 -21.67 6.54 -11.49
N LEU A 194 -21.96 7.59 -12.26
CA LEU A 194 -21.06 8.06 -13.32
C LEU A 194 -19.69 8.46 -12.75
N SER A 195 -19.67 9.17 -11.62
CA SER A 195 -18.44 9.53 -10.93
C SER A 195 -17.66 8.27 -10.50
N ARG A 196 -18.34 7.27 -9.94
CA ARG A 196 -17.72 6.01 -9.53
C ARG A 196 -17.08 5.28 -10.71
N ILE A 197 -17.82 5.09 -11.80
CA ILE A 197 -17.30 4.41 -13.00
C ILE A 197 -16.09 5.18 -13.57
N SER A 198 -16.16 6.51 -13.61
CA SER A 198 -15.03 7.36 -14.01
C SER A 198 -13.79 7.14 -13.11
N ASN A 199 -13.99 7.01 -11.80
CA ASN A 199 -12.91 6.71 -10.85
C ASN A 199 -12.35 5.29 -11.04
N LEU A 200 -13.16 4.28 -11.35
CA LEU A 200 -12.68 2.92 -11.66
C LEU A 200 -11.84 2.88 -12.95
N HIS A 201 -12.24 3.63 -13.98
CA HIS A 201 -11.41 3.81 -15.18
C HIS A 201 -10.10 4.53 -14.88
N ALA A 202 -10.13 5.56 -14.03
CA ALA A 202 -8.90 6.22 -13.59
C ALA A 202 -8.01 5.25 -12.80
N LEU A 203 -8.60 4.41 -11.94
CA LEU A 203 -7.89 3.41 -11.15
C LEU A 203 -7.16 2.41 -12.05
N LEU A 204 -7.84 1.86 -13.05
CA LEU A 204 -7.25 0.95 -14.03
C LEU A 204 -6.05 1.59 -14.75
N ARG A 205 -6.18 2.85 -15.17
CA ARG A 205 -5.10 3.59 -15.82
C ARG A 205 -3.92 3.80 -14.88
N SER A 206 -4.16 4.23 -13.63
CA SER A 206 -3.10 4.43 -12.65
C SER A 206 -2.38 3.13 -12.31
N CYS A 207 -3.10 2.01 -12.13
CA CYS A 207 -2.49 0.69 -11.90
C CYS A 207 -1.64 0.24 -13.11
N THR A 208 -2.14 0.42 -14.33
CA THR A 208 -1.41 0.08 -15.56
C THR A 208 -0.13 0.91 -15.71
N SER A 209 -0.22 2.23 -15.45
CA SER A 209 0.93 3.13 -15.45
C SER A 209 1.97 2.70 -14.41
N CYS A 210 1.52 2.31 -13.21
CA CYS A 210 2.42 1.83 -12.17
C CYS A 210 3.12 0.51 -12.54
N ILE A 211 2.39 -0.44 -13.15
CA ILE A 211 3.01 -1.68 -13.63
C ILE A 211 4.04 -1.37 -14.71
N SER A 212 3.73 -0.47 -15.66
CA SER A 212 4.69 -0.04 -16.66
C SER A 212 5.92 0.63 -16.04
N LEU A 213 5.74 1.43 -14.99
CA LEU A 213 6.84 2.05 -14.25
C LEU A 213 7.72 0.98 -13.61
N PHE A 214 7.14 0.02 -12.90
CA PHE A 214 7.88 -1.09 -12.28
C PHE A 214 8.70 -1.87 -13.32
N LEU A 215 8.09 -2.19 -14.46
CA LEU A 215 8.75 -2.93 -15.54
C LEU A 215 9.85 -2.13 -16.24
N THR A 216 9.83 -0.79 -16.18
CA THR A 216 10.85 0.07 -16.80
C THR A 216 11.98 0.45 -15.84
N ILE A 217 11.72 0.57 -14.53
CA ILE A 217 12.76 0.86 -13.51
C ILE A 217 13.84 -0.23 -13.53
N ASP A 218 15.11 0.16 -13.50
CA ASP A 218 16.21 -0.78 -13.29
C ASP A 218 16.11 -1.39 -11.88
N MET A 219 16.01 -2.72 -11.75
CA MET A 219 15.80 -3.29 -10.41
C MET A 219 16.99 -3.14 -9.49
N ALA A 220 18.18 -2.80 -9.99
CA ALA A 220 19.31 -2.43 -9.13
C ALA A 220 18.98 -1.21 -8.24
N TYR A 221 18.06 -0.35 -8.69
CA TYR A 221 17.60 0.85 -7.96
C TYR A 221 16.16 0.71 -7.44
N MET A 222 15.62 -0.51 -7.46
CA MET A 222 14.26 -0.75 -7.01
C MET A 222 14.19 -0.68 -5.49
N THR A 223 13.23 0.10 -5.02
CA THR A 223 13.02 0.34 -3.60
C THR A 223 11.77 -0.37 -3.12
N THR A 224 11.64 -0.56 -1.80
CA THR A 224 10.47 -1.19 -1.18
C THR A 224 9.14 -0.56 -1.64
N PRO A 225 8.97 0.78 -1.67
CA PRO A 225 7.74 1.39 -2.19
C PRO A 225 7.40 0.98 -3.63
N CYS A 226 8.39 0.90 -4.53
CA CYS A 226 8.19 0.47 -5.91
C CYS A 226 7.68 -0.98 -6.01
N MET A 227 8.22 -1.88 -5.18
CA MET A 227 7.80 -3.28 -5.15
C MET A 227 6.39 -3.46 -4.56
N LEU A 228 6.09 -2.71 -3.51
CA LEU A 228 4.77 -2.71 -2.87
C LEU A 228 3.68 -2.23 -3.82
N ILE A 229 3.92 -1.11 -4.52
CA ILE A 229 2.90 -0.54 -5.41
C ILE A 229 2.64 -1.39 -6.65
N TYR A 230 3.64 -2.12 -7.16
CA TYR A 230 3.44 -3.12 -8.22
C TYR A 230 2.47 -4.22 -7.77
N SER A 231 2.74 -4.81 -6.61
CA SER A 231 1.94 -5.89 -6.03
C SER A 231 0.51 -5.41 -5.72
N TYR A 232 0.40 -4.20 -5.18
CA TYR A 232 -0.89 -3.55 -4.93
C TYR A 232 -1.66 -3.31 -6.23
N SER A 233 -1.00 -2.81 -7.29
CA SER A 233 -1.62 -2.57 -8.60
C SER A 233 -2.13 -3.86 -9.25
N LEU A 234 -1.35 -4.95 -9.19
CA LEU A 234 -1.78 -6.26 -9.69
C LEU A 234 -3.04 -6.76 -8.97
N ARG A 235 -3.10 -6.60 -7.63
CA ARG A 235 -4.28 -6.96 -6.84
C ARG A 235 -5.53 -6.22 -7.30
N LEU A 236 -5.41 -4.91 -7.53
CA LEU A 236 -6.56 -4.10 -7.96
C LEU A 236 -7.00 -4.43 -9.39
N ILE A 237 -6.06 -4.68 -10.30
CA ILE A 237 -6.37 -5.14 -11.65
C ILE A 237 -7.06 -6.50 -11.62
N TYR A 238 -6.60 -7.43 -10.79
CA TYR A 238 -7.26 -8.71 -10.57
C TYR A 238 -8.71 -8.52 -10.09
N ARG A 239 -8.90 -7.67 -9.07
CA ARG A 239 -10.23 -7.34 -8.53
C ARG A 239 -11.15 -6.74 -9.60
N LEU A 240 -10.65 -5.82 -10.42
CA LEU A 240 -11.42 -5.20 -11.52
C LEU A 240 -11.72 -6.19 -12.66
N SER A 241 -10.87 -7.21 -12.85
CA SER A 241 -11.01 -8.22 -13.91
C SER A 241 -11.93 -9.38 -13.55
N THR A 242 -12.22 -9.56 -12.26
CA THR A 242 -12.94 -10.73 -11.73
C THR A 242 -14.45 -10.52 -11.87
N PRO A 243 -15.16 -11.28 -12.75
CA PRO A 243 -16.59 -11.09 -12.97
C PRO A 243 -17.46 -11.29 -11.74
N LYS A 244 -16.99 -12.10 -10.80
CA LYS A 244 -17.70 -12.47 -9.56
C LYS A 244 -17.68 -11.35 -8.52
N VAL A 245 -16.73 -10.42 -8.62
CA VAL A 245 -16.78 -9.18 -7.84
C VAL A 245 -17.78 -8.29 -8.57
N ALA A 246 -19.07 -8.48 -8.28
CA ALA A 246 -20.16 -7.73 -8.90
C ALA A 246 -20.05 -6.25 -8.51
N ILE A 247 -19.26 -5.49 -9.27
CA ILE A 247 -19.19 -4.04 -9.20
C ILE A 247 -20.30 -3.55 -10.11
N PRO A 248 -21.38 -2.95 -9.57
CA PRO A 248 -22.50 -2.51 -10.41
C PRO A 248 -22.01 -1.61 -11.54
N GLY A 249 -22.51 -1.80 -12.77
CA GLY A 249 -22.17 -0.95 -13.92
C GLY A 249 -20.71 -0.99 -14.40
N TRP A 250 -19.86 -1.87 -13.86
CA TRP A 250 -18.50 -2.09 -14.35
C TRP A 250 -18.45 -3.28 -15.28
N ASP A 251 -17.71 -3.17 -16.38
CA ASP A 251 -17.45 -4.28 -17.30
C ASP A 251 -16.00 -4.79 -17.10
N PRO A 252 -15.82 -5.99 -16.52
CA PRO A 252 -14.50 -6.59 -16.33
C PRO A 252 -13.75 -6.87 -17.65
N GLN A 253 -14.45 -6.98 -18.78
CA GLN A 253 -13.82 -7.20 -20.09
C GLN A 253 -12.88 -6.05 -20.46
N ILE A 254 -13.22 -4.82 -20.05
CA ILE A 254 -12.39 -3.63 -20.27
C ILE A 254 -10.98 -3.84 -19.72
N VAL A 255 -10.87 -4.47 -18.54
CA VAL A 255 -9.56 -4.74 -17.92
C VAL A 255 -8.81 -5.80 -18.69
N ARG A 256 -9.50 -6.89 -19.06
CA ARG A 256 -8.92 -8.02 -19.80
C ARG A 256 -8.38 -7.60 -21.17
N ASP A 257 -9.05 -6.66 -21.81
CA ASP A 257 -8.61 -6.07 -23.09
C ASP A 257 -7.45 -5.09 -22.91
N THR A 258 -7.33 -4.48 -21.73
CA THR A 258 -6.29 -3.49 -21.43
C THR A 258 -4.98 -4.12 -20.98
N ILE A 259 -5.04 -5.12 -20.10
CA ILE A 259 -3.84 -5.68 -19.46
C ILE A 259 -3.99 -7.15 -19.10
N SER A 260 -2.94 -7.94 -19.35
CA SER A 260 -2.86 -9.35 -18.97
C SER A 260 -1.98 -9.51 -17.72
N ILE A 261 -2.60 -9.89 -16.60
CA ILE A 261 -1.92 -10.09 -15.31
C ILE A 261 -0.79 -11.13 -15.44
N SER A 262 -1.06 -12.25 -16.11
CA SER A 262 -0.06 -13.31 -16.34
C SER A 262 1.13 -12.80 -17.16
N SER A 263 0.89 -11.94 -18.15
CA SER A 263 1.96 -11.29 -18.92
C SER A 263 2.79 -10.35 -18.05
N CYS A 264 2.15 -9.58 -17.16
CA CYS A 264 2.85 -8.68 -16.24
C CYS A 264 3.74 -9.42 -15.25
N ILE A 265 3.28 -10.56 -14.73
CA ILE A 265 4.05 -11.41 -13.81
C ILE A 265 5.22 -12.07 -14.53
N GLU A 266 5.00 -12.60 -15.75
CA GLU A 266 6.08 -13.20 -16.53
C GLU A 266 7.15 -12.17 -16.93
N GLN A 267 6.75 -10.96 -17.33
CA GLN A 267 7.70 -9.88 -17.61
C GLN A 267 8.51 -9.47 -16.38
N ALA A 268 7.89 -9.44 -15.20
CA ALA A 268 8.59 -9.18 -13.96
C ALA A 268 9.58 -10.32 -13.61
N ALA A 269 9.20 -11.57 -13.84
CA ALA A 269 10.06 -12.74 -13.64
C ALA A 269 11.28 -12.71 -14.57
N GLN A 270 11.07 -12.46 -15.86
CA GLN A 270 12.14 -12.32 -16.85
C GLN A 270 13.11 -11.20 -16.50
N LYS A 271 12.58 -10.06 -16.02
CA LYS A 271 13.41 -8.95 -15.56
C LYS A 271 14.26 -9.36 -14.34
N ALA A 272 13.71 -10.16 -13.42
CA ALA A 272 14.45 -10.63 -12.25
C ALA A 272 15.58 -11.59 -12.66
N GLU A 273 15.32 -12.50 -13.60
CA GLU A 273 16.35 -13.39 -14.16
C GLU A 273 17.46 -12.62 -14.86
N SER A 274 17.11 -11.61 -15.66
CA SER A 274 18.08 -10.77 -16.37
C SER A 274 19.06 -10.10 -15.40
N ILE A 275 18.55 -9.61 -14.26
CA ILE A 275 19.37 -8.97 -13.24
C ILE A 275 20.17 -9.99 -12.45
N ASN A 276 19.58 -11.15 -12.14
CA ASN A 276 20.33 -12.25 -11.54
C ASN A 276 21.52 -12.65 -12.41
N ALA A 277 21.33 -12.80 -13.72
CA ALA A 277 22.39 -13.15 -14.65
C ALA A 277 23.52 -12.10 -14.64
N GLN A 278 23.18 -10.80 -14.67
CA GLN A 278 24.16 -9.71 -14.59
C GLN A 278 24.93 -9.71 -13.27
N LEU A 279 24.26 -9.89 -12.13
CA LEU A 279 24.91 -9.89 -10.82
C LEU A 279 25.74 -11.15 -10.59
N ARG A 280 25.28 -12.31 -11.07
CA ARG A 280 26.02 -13.57 -10.98
C ARG A 280 27.36 -13.53 -11.71
N GLU A 281 27.47 -12.82 -12.83
CA GLU A 281 28.75 -12.62 -13.52
C GLU A 281 29.78 -11.92 -12.62
N HIS A 282 29.33 -11.06 -11.71
CA HIS A 282 30.20 -10.30 -10.79
C HIS A 282 30.42 -11.02 -9.46
N LEU A 283 29.40 -11.71 -8.94
CA LEU A 283 29.40 -12.32 -7.60
C LEU A 283 29.76 -13.81 -7.60
N GLY A 284 29.63 -14.49 -8.74
CA GLY A 284 29.90 -15.93 -8.89
C GLY A 284 28.78 -16.84 -8.36
N GLU A 285 27.71 -16.29 -7.81
CA GLU A 285 26.57 -17.03 -7.24
C GLU A 285 25.23 -16.42 -7.67
N ASP A 286 24.16 -17.23 -7.61
CA ASP A 286 22.80 -16.74 -7.82
C ASP A 286 22.38 -15.84 -6.64
N THR A 287 21.67 -14.77 -6.98
CA THR A 287 21.16 -13.77 -6.05
C THR A 287 19.71 -14.05 -5.67
N MET A 288 19.16 -13.25 -4.75
CA MET A 288 17.73 -13.26 -4.42
C MET A 288 16.81 -13.06 -5.64
N PHE A 289 17.33 -12.51 -6.75
CA PHE A 289 16.56 -12.33 -7.98
C PHE A 289 16.32 -13.63 -8.77
N ALA A 290 17.09 -14.70 -8.52
CA ALA A 290 16.76 -16.02 -9.07
C ALA A 290 15.50 -16.58 -8.39
N VAL A 291 15.50 -16.57 -7.05
CA VAL A 291 14.37 -17.02 -6.22
C VAL A 291 13.11 -16.21 -6.52
N ALA A 292 13.27 -14.89 -6.68
CA ALA A 292 12.24 -13.97 -7.14
C ALA A 292 11.51 -14.45 -8.39
N ALA A 293 12.27 -14.74 -9.44
CA ALA A 293 11.72 -15.14 -10.74
C ALA A 293 10.99 -16.47 -10.67
N GLU A 294 11.57 -17.45 -9.97
CA GLU A 294 10.96 -18.75 -9.74
C GLU A 294 9.63 -18.60 -9.00
N LEU A 295 9.59 -17.79 -7.93
CA LEU A 295 8.36 -17.59 -7.18
C LEU A 295 7.27 -16.90 -8.00
N MET A 296 7.62 -15.85 -8.77
CA MET A 296 6.65 -15.19 -9.64
C MET A 296 5.99 -16.17 -10.61
N ARG A 297 6.76 -17.10 -11.20
CA ARG A 297 6.20 -18.11 -12.11
C ARG A 297 5.40 -19.18 -11.38
N ALA A 298 5.88 -19.62 -10.22
CA ALA A 298 5.17 -20.58 -9.39
C ALA A 298 3.79 -20.05 -8.98
N THR A 299 3.68 -18.76 -8.65
CA THR A 299 2.41 -18.17 -8.23
C THR A 299 1.56 -17.64 -9.38
N ALA A 300 2.08 -17.52 -10.61
CA ALA A 300 1.35 -17.01 -11.78
C ALA A 300 0.02 -17.75 -12.03
N GLY A 301 -0.05 -19.05 -11.72
CA GLY A 301 -1.28 -19.84 -11.81
C GLY A 301 -2.40 -19.35 -10.90
N ASN A 302 -2.07 -18.79 -9.74
CA ASN A 302 -3.03 -18.28 -8.74
C ASN A 302 -3.71 -16.98 -9.20
N TRP A 303 -3.11 -16.29 -10.16
CA TRP A 303 -3.63 -15.06 -10.76
C TRP A 303 -4.54 -15.32 -11.96
N ARG A 304 -4.82 -16.58 -12.29
CA ARG A 304 -5.81 -16.93 -13.30
C ARG A 304 -7.19 -16.51 -12.82
N LEU A 305 -7.96 -15.91 -13.72
CA LEU A 305 -9.32 -15.50 -13.41
C LEU A 305 -10.19 -16.76 -13.25
N PRO A 306 -11.08 -16.80 -12.25
CA PRO A 306 -12.00 -17.92 -12.09
C PRO A 306 -12.93 -18.04 -13.30
N ASP A 307 -13.13 -19.25 -13.81
CA ASP A 307 -14.17 -19.50 -14.82
C ASP A 307 -15.57 -19.20 -14.23
N GLU A 308 -16.50 -18.79 -15.09
CA GLU A 308 -17.86 -18.33 -14.72
C GLU A 308 -18.70 -19.40 -13.97
N THR A 309 -18.28 -20.66 -13.98
CA THR A 309 -19.05 -21.82 -13.48
C THR A 309 -18.76 -22.25 -12.04
N GLU A 310 -17.69 -21.76 -11.38
CA GLU A 310 -17.42 -22.07 -9.96
C GLU A 310 -18.11 -21.05 -9.03
N SER A 311 -19.03 -21.46 -8.17
CA SER A 311 -19.57 -20.57 -7.13
C SER A 311 -18.50 -20.34 -6.06
N VAL A 312 -18.03 -19.10 -5.89
CA VAL A 312 -17.07 -18.74 -4.83
C VAL A 312 -17.63 -17.54 -4.07
N ASP A 313 -17.84 -17.70 -2.77
CA ASP A 313 -18.22 -16.63 -1.83
C ASP A 313 -17.04 -15.66 -1.64
N MET A 314 -17.28 -14.39 -1.31
CA MET A 314 -16.20 -13.41 -1.08
C MET A 314 -15.25 -13.88 0.04
N GLY A 315 -15.83 -14.47 1.10
CA GLY A 315 -15.10 -15.11 2.18
C GLY A 315 -14.34 -16.37 1.75
N ASP A 316 -14.73 -16.98 0.63
CA ASP A 316 -14.12 -18.20 0.07
C ASP A 316 -13.06 -17.86 -0.99
N VAL A 317 -13.14 -16.71 -1.66
CA VAL A 317 -11.99 -16.12 -2.39
C VAL A 317 -10.93 -15.71 -1.38
N GLU A 318 -11.33 -15.02 -0.31
CA GLU A 318 -10.49 -14.59 0.81
C GLU A 318 -9.90 -15.79 1.60
N ALA A 319 -10.66 -16.89 1.77
CA ALA A 319 -10.19 -18.12 2.41
C ALA A 319 -9.42 -19.08 1.48
N ARG A 320 -9.75 -19.17 0.19
CA ARG A 320 -8.96 -19.91 -0.83
C ARG A 320 -7.62 -19.23 -1.05
N TRP A 321 -7.56 -17.93 -0.77
CA TRP A 321 -6.30 -17.26 -0.55
C TRP A 321 -5.75 -17.87 0.77
N SER A 322 -6.35 -17.65 1.97
CA SER A 322 -5.82 -18.11 3.29
C SER A 322 -5.32 -19.57 3.40
N ALA A 323 -5.89 -20.50 2.63
CA ALA A 323 -5.65 -21.94 2.73
C ALA A 323 -4.37 -22.42 2.02
N VAL A 324 -3.85 -21.69 1.03
CA VAL A 324 -2.69 -22.09 0.21
C VAL A 324 -1.36 -22.02 0.97
N ASN A 325 -1.37 -21.48 2.21
CA ASN A 325 -0.21 -21.32 3.08
C ASN A 325 -0.03 -22.43 4.15
N SER A 326 -0.75 -23.55 4.06
CA SER A 326 -0.77 -24.61 5.11
C SER A 326 0.07 -25.86 4.81
N GLU A 327 0.62 -26.04 3.60
CA GLU A 327 1.46 -27.19 3.26
C GLU A 327 2.92 -26.79 3.04
N SER A 328 3.67 -26.55 4.12
CA SER A 328 5.08 -26.94 4.23
C SER A 328 5.53 -26.79 5.69
N ALA A 329 5.52 -27.90 6.41
CA ALA A 329 6.17 -28.00 7.70
C ALA A 329 7.67 -28.18 7.49
N VAL A 330 8.46 -27.30 8.12
CA VAL A 330 9.74 -27.52 8.86
C VAL A 330 10.60 -26.25 8.76
N MET A 331 10.81 -25.58 9.90
CA MET A 331 11.78 -24.47 10.06
C MET A 331 13.22 -24.93 9.76
N PRO A 332 14.02 -24.03 9.17
CA PRO A 332 15.12 -23.41 9.93
C PRO A 332 15.10 -21.87 9.84
N MET A 333 15.93 -21.24 10.67
CA MET A 333 16.02 -19.79 10.89
C MET A 333 16.00 -18.93 9.61
N VAL A 334 15.16 -17.88 9.64
CA VAL A 334 15.18 -16.69 8.77
C VAL A 334 15.35 -17.02 7.29
N ASP A 335 14.36 -17.70 6.73
CA ASP A 335 14.29 -17.95 5.30
C ASP A 335 13.62 -16.77 4.58
N PHE A 336 14.44 -15.83 4.10
CA PHE A 336 14.03 -14.66 3.32
C PHE A 336 13.34 -15.02 1.97
N SER A 337 13.36 -16.29 1.57
CA SER A 337 12.76 -16.75 0.31
C SER A 337 11.22 -16.70 0.31
N ASN A 338 10.60 -16.81 1.49
CA ASN A 338 9.14 -16.78 1.64
C ASN A 338 8.54 -15.36 1.70
N ASP A 339 9.37 -14.32 1.71
CA ASP A 339 8.97 -12.91 1.82
C ASP A 339 8.87 -12.18 0.48
N PHE A 340 9.02 -12.91 -0.62
CA PHE A 340 9.02 -12.31 -1.93
C PHE A 340 7.60 -11.86 -2.33
N TRP A 341 7.44 -10.59 -2.68
CA TRP A 341 6.17 -9.84 -2.80
C TRP A 341 5.18 -10.31 -3.87
N VAL A 342 5.44 -11.46 -4.52
CA VAL A 342 4.48 -12.14 -5.42
C VAL A 342 4.03 -13.49 -4.82
N SER A 343 4.49 -13.81 -3.60
CA SER A 343 3.95 -14.90 -2.77
C SER A 343 2.48 -14.65 -2.47
N THR A 344 1.68 -15.71 -2.56
CA THR A 344 0.22 -15.73 -2.39
C THR A 344 -0.28 -14.85 -1.24
N PHE A 345 -1.17 -13.90 -1.58
CA PHE A 345 -1.71 -12.87 -0.69
C PHE A 345 -3.01 -13.28 -0.03
N ASP A 346 -2.91 -13.72 1.22
CA ASP A 346 -4.05 -13.88 2.12
C ASP A 346 -4.00 -12.83 3.21
N PHE A 347 -5.20 -12.40 3.57
CA PHE A 347 -5.59 -11.25 4.38
C PHE A 347 -4.99 -11.21 5.78
#